data_AF-A0A918DWD1-F1
#
_entry.id   AF-A0A918DWD1-F1
#
_cell.length_a   1.000
_cell.length_b   1.000
_cell.length_c   1.000
_cell.angle_alpha   90.00
_cell.angle_beta   90.00
_cell.angle_gamma   90.00
#
_symmetry.space_group_name_H-M   'P 1'
#
loop_
_entity.id
_entity.type
_entity.pdbx_description
1 polymer ?
#
loop_
_entity_poly.entity_id
_entity_poly.type
_entity_poly.pdbx_seq_one_letter_code
_entity_poly.pdbx_strand_id
1 'polypeptide(L)' 'MTPPAPQRAYPVARSEGDSDPRFTFGLVSNVAKVLQAHGYPPLVVGADLLELHIALFHFLYGKEGGK' A
#
# COMPACT_ATOMS: atom_id res chain seq x y z
N MET A 1 -22.59 12.07 -28.00
CA MET A 1 -21.73 12.62 -26.93
C MET A 1 -20.90 11.47 -26.38
N THR A 2 -19.59 11.47 -26.61
CA THR A 2 -18.69 10.44 -26.06
C THR A 2 -18.37 10.82 -24.61
N PRO A 3 -18.49 9.92 -23.62
CA PRO A 3 -18.09 10.25 -22.24
C PRO A 3 -16.58 10.55 -22.20
N PRO A 4 -16.13 11.47 -21.34
CA PRO A 4 -14.71 11.74 -21.17
C PRO A 4 -13.98 10.47 -20.72
N ALA A 5 -12.77 10.26 -21.22
CA ALA A 5 -11.94 9.14 -20.80
C ALA A 5 -11.69 9.22 -19.28
N PRO A 6 -11.73 8.09 -18.56
CA PRO A 6 -11.55 8.07 -17.11
C PRO A 6 -10.17 8.62 -16.74
N GLN A 7 -10.13 9.56 -15.80
CA GLN A 7 -8.89 10.12 -15.28
C GLN A 7 -8.13 9.06 -14.48
N ARG A 8 -6.80 8.97 -14.67
CA ARG A 8 -5.96 8.06 -13.89
C ARG A 8 -6.01 8.44 -12.40
N ALA A 9 -6.41 7.49 -11.56
CA ALA A 9 -6.49 7.66 -10.11
C ALA A 9 -5.21 7.22 -9.36
N TYR A 10 -4.24 6.62 -10.07
CA TYR A 10 -2.97 6.15 -9.52
C TYR A 10 -1.78 6.91 -10.14
N PRO A 11 -0.76 7.31 -9.35
CA PRO A 11 -0.63 7.11 -7.90
C PRO A 11 -1.65 7.95 -7.12
N VAL A 12 -2.15 7.37 -6.02
CA VAL A 12 -3.09 8.06 -5.14
C VAL A 12 -2.29 9.06 -4.29
N ALA A 13 -2.71 10.32 -4.25
CA ALA A 13 -2.08 11.31 -3.39
C ALA A 13 -2.19 10.91 -1.91
N ARG A 14 -1.14 11.20 -1.12
CA ARG A 14 -1.15 11.05 0.33
C ARG A 14 -2.26 11.92 0.93
N SER A 15 -2.99 11.40 1.91
CA SER A 15 -3.95 12.22 2.67
C SER A 15 -3.21 13.28 3.48
N GLU A 16 -3.79 14.48 3.63
CA GLU A 16 -3.22 15.56 4.44
C GLU A 16 -3.00 15.09 5.89
N GLY A 17 -1.77 15.20 6.40
CA GLY A 17 -1.39 14.85 7.79
C GLY A 17 -0.30 13.78 7.94
N ASP A 18 0.12 13.54 9.18
CA ASP A 18 1.23 12.63 9.53
C ASP A 18 0.88 11.14 9.40
N SER A 19 -0.40 10.79 9.28
CA SER A 19 -0.87 9.40 9.15
C SER A 19 -1.97 9.30 8.10
N ASP A 20 -1.89 8.31 7.23
CA ASP A 20 -2.92 8.04 6.23
C ASP A 20 -3.88 6.95 6.74
N PRO A 21 -5.17 7.25 6.98
CA PRO A 21 -6.11 6.32 7.61
C PRO A 21 -6.42 5.08 6.74
N ARG A 22 -6.03 5.08 5.46
CA ARG A 22 -6.18 3.92 4.57
C ARG A 22 -5.20 2.80 4.95
N PHE A 23 -4.11 3.12 5.66
CA PHE A 23 -3.13 2.15 6.14
C PHE A 23 -3.61 1.50 7.43
N THR A 24 -4.51 0.53 7.28
CA THR A 24 -5.07 -0.23 8.40
C THR A 24 -4.36 -1.56 8.59
N PHE A 25 -4.44 -2.14 9.80
CA PHE A 25 -3.98 -3.50 10.05
C PHE A 25 -4.69 -4.53 9.14
N GLY A 26 -5.96 -4.28 8.81
CA GLY A 26 -6.72 -5.11 7.86
C GLY A 26 -6.14 -5.09 6.45
N LEU A 27 -5.70 -3.92 5.96
CA LEU A 27 -5.02 -3.80 4.67
C LEU A 27 -3.73 -4.63 4.65
N VAL A 28 -2.89 -4.47 5.67
CA VAL A 28 -1.63 -5.22 5.80
C VAL A 28 -1.89 -6.73 5.84
N SER A 29 -2.87 -7.17 6.63
CA SER A 29 -3.28 -8.58 6.72
C SER A 29 -3.76 -9.13 5.37
N ASN A 30 -4.48 -8.33 4.58
CA ASN A 30 -4.94 -8.74 3.26
C ASN A 30 -3.78 -8.88 2.27
N VAL A 31 -2.82 -7.95 2.29
CA VAL A 31 -1.63 -8.05 1.44
C VAL A 31 -0.77 -9.24 1.85
N ALA A 32 -0.59 -9.48 3.15
CA ALA A 32 0.14 -10.65 3.65
C ALA A 32 -0.45 -11.96 3.13
N LYS A 33 -1.79 -12.09 3.11
CA LYS A 33 -2.49 -13.24 2.53
C LYS A 33 -2.24 -13.39 1.02
N VAL A 34 -2.21 -12.28 0.28
CA VAL A 34 -1.88 -12.30 -1.16
C VAL A 34 -0.45 -12.80 -1.36
N LEU A 35 0.53 -12.25 -0.63
CA LEU A 35 1.91 -12.72 -0.70
C LEU A 35 2.01 -14.22 -0.39
N GLN A 36 1.36 -14.68 0.68
CA GLN A 36 1.34 -16.09 1.03
C GLN A 36 0.72 -16.97 -0.08
N ALA A 37 -0.37 -16.52 -0.71
CA ALA A 37 -1.00 -17.23 -1.83
C ALA A 37 -0.08 -17.33 -3.07
N HIS A 38 0.89 -16.42 -3.19
CA HIS A 38 1.90 -16.44 -4.24
C HIS A 38 3.21 -17.16 -3.82
N GLY A 39 3.20 -17.87 -2.70
CA GLY A 39 4.32 -18.73 -2.27
C GLY A 39 5.33 -18.05 -1.34
N TYR A 40 5.07 -16.82 -0.89
CA TYR A 40 5.87 -16.20 0.16
C TYR A 40 5.59 -16.87 1.52
N PRO A 41 6.57 -16.91 2.44
CA PRO A 41 6.34 -17.40 3.79
C PRO A 41 5.22 -16.61 4.51
N PRO A 42 4.48 -17.25 5.44
CA PRO A 42 3.52 -16.53 6.26
C PRO A 42 4.24 -15.52 7.17
N LEU A 43 3.67 -14.32 7.30
CA LEU A 43 4.11 -13.32 8.28
C LEU A 43 3.49 -13.65 9.63
N VAL A 44 4.32 -14.17 10.55
CA VAL A 44 3.84 -14.80 11.79
C VAL A 44 4.05 -13.94 13.03
N VAL A 45 4.92 -12.93 12.96
CA VAL A 45 5.18 -12.02 14.08
C VAL A 45 4.72 -10.59 13.78
N GLY A 46 4.38 -9.84 14.83
CA GLY A 46 3.92 -8.46 14.70
C GLY A 46 4.93 -7.53 14.03
N ALA A 47 6.24 -7.80 14.20
CA ALA A 47 7.29 -7.05 13.53
C ALA A 47 7.22 -7.16 12.00
N ASP A 48 6.97 -8.36 11.47
CA ASP A 48 6.84 -8.57 10.01
C ASP A 48 5.68 -7.76 9.43
N LEU A 49 4.55 -7.71 10.16
CA LEU A 49 3.38 -6.95 9.75
C LEU A 49 3.64 -5.45 9.79
N LEU A 50 4.42 -4.96 10.76
CA LEU A 50 4.83 -3.56 10.82
C LEU A 50 5.77 -3.21 9.66
N GLU A 51 6.75 -4.06 9.35
CA GLU A 51 7.65 -3.85 8.22
C GLU A 51 6.87 -3.85 6.89
N LEU A 52 5.92 -4.76 6.72
CA LEU A 52 5.03 -4.76 5.55
C LEU A 52 4.19 -3.48 5.48
N HIS A 53 3.69 -2.98 6.60
CA HIS A 53 2.95 -1.72 6.66
C HIS A 53 3.81 -0.53 6.16
N ILE A 54 5.04 -0.41 6.67
CA ILE A 54 5.97 0.65 6.30
C ILE A 54 6.37 0.52 4.83
N ALA A 55 6.65 -0.70 4.36
CA ALA A 55 6.98 -0.96 2.97
C ALA A 55 5.84 -0.56 2.02
N LEU A 56 4.59 -0.87 2.34
CA LEU A 56 3.43 -0.45 1.56
C LEU A 56 3.28 1.07 1.52
N PHE A 57 3.57 1.75 2.64
CA PHE A 57 3.50 3.20 2.73
C PHE A 57 4.53 3.85 1.81
N HIS A 58 5.77 3.37 1.87
CA HIS A 58 6.83 3.82 0.98
C HIS A 58 6.61 3.40 -0.48
N PHE A 59 5.99 2.26 -0.76
CA PHE A 59 5.66 1.89 -2.13
C PHE A 59 4.65 2.87 -2.76
N LEU A 60 3.65 3.32 -2.00
CA LEU A 60 2.59 4.19 -2.50
C LEU A 60 2.97 5.69 -2.49
N TYR A 61 3.78 6.12 -1.53
CA TYR A 61 4.11 7.55 -1.33
C TYR A 61 5.61 7.87 -1.37
N GLY A 62 6.47 6.84 -1.30
CA GLY A 62 7.89 6.99 -1.51
C GLY A 62 8.12 7.42 -2.95
N LYS A 63 8.78 8.56 -3.10
CA LYS A 63 9.03 9.23 -4.37
C LYS A 63 9.83 8.33 -5.31
N GLU A 64 9.24 7.88 -6.40
CA GLU A 64 10.01 7.52 -7.60
C GLU A 64 10.60 8.82 -8.20
N GLY A 65 11.89 9.05 -7.94
CA GLY A 65 12.73 9.98 -8.69
C GLY A 65 12.96 11.37 -8.08
N GLY A 66 14.12 11.58 -7.44
CA GLY A 66 14.59 12.91 -7.05
C GLY A 66 16.01 12.97 -6.48
N LYS A 67 16.97 12.47 -7.27
CA LYS A 67 18.44 12.42 -7.08
C LYS A 67 18.96 11.42 -6.05
#